data_AF-A0A0D0A2U0-F1
#
_entry.id   AF-A0A0D0A2U0-F1
#
_cell.length_a   1.000
_cell.length_b   1.000
_cell.length_c   1.000
_cell.angle_alpha   90.00
_cell.angle_beta   90.00
_cell.angle_gamma   90.00
#
_symmetry.space_group_name_H-M   'P 1'
#
loop_
_entity.id
_entity.type
_entity.pdbx_description
1 polymer ?
#
loop_
_entity_poly.entity_id
_entity_poly.type
_entity_poly.pdbx_seq_one_letter_code
_entity_poly.pdbx_strand_id
1 'polypeptide(L)'
;PIEFKTVYHPSAHREPLLQSFEEFGINSCPEEELPVDEEPWRPFCSCGDFEFAEIALSAALNKSHIDSLLGLIGHISRGESRVTFTNDNELRKAWEHATAQVTPFVKHDITVPYKKEQRVYETHALPLWDWALDLLANPLLAPHFVWDAQ
;
A
#
# COMPACT_ATOMS: atom_id res chain seq x y z
N PRO A 1 -2.98 16.49 48.55
CA PRO A 1 -2.36 15.20 48.16
C PRO A 1 -3.45 14.15 47.93
N ILE A 2 -3.50 13.54 46.73
CA ILE A 2 -4.44 12.46 46.42
C ILE A 2 -3.79 11.15 46.87
N GLU A 3 -4.36 10.52 47.89
CA GLU A 3 -3.90 9.25 48.44
C GLU A 3 -4.75 8.10 47.90
N PHE A 4 -4.13 6.94 47.68
CA PHE A 4 -4.84 5.74 47.24
C PHE A 4 -4.32 4.50 47.96
N LYS A 5 -5.16 3.46 48.01
CA LYS A 5 -4.88 2.23 48.75
C LYS A 5 -4.66 1.06 47.79
N THR A 6 -3.49 0.45 47.86
CA THR A 6 -3.17 -0.80 47.17
C THR A 6 -3.54 -1.97 48.07
N VAL A 7 -4.51 -2.77 47.64
CA VAL A 7 -4.91 -4.01 48.32
C VAL A 7 -4.28 -5.20 47.60
N TYR A 8 -3.53 -6.02 48.32
CA TYR A 8 -2.88 -7.21 47.77
C TYR A 8 -3.77 -8.45 47.86
N HIS A 9 -3.49 -9.43 47.02
CA HIS A 9 -4.20 -10.70 47.02
C HIS A 9 -3.97 -11.47 48.34
N PRO A 10 -4.97 -12.15 48.92
CA PRO A 10 -4.86 -12.81 50.23
C PRO A 10 -3.70 -13.81 50.35
N SER A 11 -3.36 -14.50 49.26
CA SER A 11 -2.24 -15.45 49.23
C SER A 11 -0.86 -14.79 49.37
N ALA A 12 -0.74 -13.50 49.10
CA ALA A 12 0.52 -12.78 49.21
C ALA A 12 0.90 -12.47 50.67
N HIS A 13 -0.04 -12.61 51.63
CA HIS A 13 0.15 -12.32 53.05
C HIS A 13 0.76 -10.92 53.29
N ARG A 14 0.35 -9.93 52.49
CA ARG A 14 0.78 -8.53 52.60
C ARG A 14 -0.38 -7.67 53.06
N GLU A 15 -0.10 -6.83 54.06
CA GLU A 15 -1.06 -5.84 54.51
C GLU A 15 -1.32 -4.80 53.41
N PRO A 16 -2.55 -4.28 53.31
CA PRO A 16 -2.87 -3.21 52.36
C PRO A 16 -2.02 -1.96 52.61
N LEU A 17 -1.48 -1.40 51.52
CA LEU A 17 -0.61 -0.23 51.57
C LEU A 17 -1.40 1.03 51.20
N LEU A 18 -1.34 2.07 52.04
CA LEU A 18 -1.85 3.40 51.71
C LEU A 18 -0.65 4.27 51.32
N GLN A 19 -0.69 4.84 50.13
CA GLN A 19 0.41 5.65 49.59
C GLN A 19 -0.15 6.82 48.78
N SER A 20 0.62 7.90 48.73
CA SER A 20 0.30 9.03 47.86
C SER A 20 0.64 8.71 46.40
N PHE A 21 0.02 9.41 45.45
CA PHE A 21 0.39 9.28 44.03
C PHE A 21 1.85 9.71 43.77
N GLU A 22 2.37 10.65 44.55
CA GLU A 22 3.76 11.09 44.48
C GLU A 22 4.70 9.95 44.86
N GLU A 23 4.45 9.23 45.97
CA GLU A 23 5.24 8.06 46.37
C GLU A 23 5.10 6.89 45.38
N PHE A 24 3.93 6.74 44.77
CA PHE A 24 3.65 5.70 43.79
C PHE A 24 4.21 6.03 42.40
N GLY A 25 5.51 5.80 42.24
CA GLY A 25 6.23 6.09 41.00
C GLY A 25 7.60 6.71 41.24
N ILE A 26 7.92 7.11 42.48
CA ILE A 26 9.28 7.54 42.90
C ILE A 26 10.26 6.36 43.05
N ASN A 27 9.82 5.13 42.81
CA ASN A 27 10.71 4.18 42.16
C ASN A 27 10.82 4.54 40.68
N SER A 28 11.24 5.78 40.39
CA SER A 28 12.01 6.06 39.20
C SER A 28 13.24 5.20 39.38
N CYS A 29 13.15 3.97 38.86
CA CYS A 29 14.35 3.32 38.35
C CYS A 29 15.10 4.46 37.66
N PRO A 30 16.40 4.69 37.96
CA PRO A 30 17.17 5.49 37.05
C PRO A 30 16.79 4.98 35.66
N GLU A 31 16.42 5.87 34.75
CA GLU A 31 16.45 5.55 33.34
C GLU A 31 17.89 5.06 33.13
N GLU A 32 18.14 3.77 33.35
CA GLU A 32 19.27 3.09 32.78
C GLU A 32 19.03 3.36 31.31
N GLU A 33 19.79 4.30 30.76
CA GLU A 33 19.81 4.56 29.33
C GLU A 33 19.97 3.19 28.70
N LEU A 34 18.84 2.62 28.24
CA LEU A 34 18.86 1.30 27.65
C LEU A 34 19.87 1.41 26.52
N PRO A 35 20.84 0.48 26.45
CA PRO A 35 21.87 0.57 25.43
C PRO A 35 21.17 0.74 24.09
N VAL A 36 21.50 1.82 23.39
CA VAL A 36 20.94 2.10 22.06
C VAL A 36 21.21 0.86 21.22
N ASP A 37 20.14 0.24 20.73
CA ASP A 37 20.28 -0.88 19.81
C ASP A 37 20.86 -0.29 18.51
N GLU A 38 22.14 -0.56 18.27
CA GLU A 38 22.88 -0.08 17.11
C GLU A 38 22.37 -0.75 15.82
N GLU A 39 21.65 -1.87 15.92
CA GLU A 39 21.21 -2.66 14.76
C GLU A 39 19.76 -3.16 14.93
N PRO A 40 18.76 -2.26 15.05
CA PRO A 40 17.36 -2.62 15.29
C PRO A 40 16.74 -3.43 14.14
N TRP A 41 17.40 -3.45 12.98
CA TRP A 41 17.00 -4.23 11.79
C TRP A 41 17.38 -5.71 11.87
N ARG A 42 18.07 -6.20 12.91
CA ARG A 42 18.28 -7.65 13.07
C ARG A 42 16.91 -8.37 13.23
N PRO A 43 16.71 -9.55 12.63
CA PRO A 43 17.71 -10.47 12.07
C PRO A 43 18.07 -10.23 10.59
N PHE A 44 17.60 -9.16 9.96
CA PHE A 44 17.90 -8.88 8.56
C PHE A 44 19.38 -8.48 8.37
N CYS A 45 19.93 -8.78 7.19
CA CYS A 45 21.35 -8.53 6.88
C CYS A 45 21.66 -7.04 6.76
N SER A 46 20.68 -6.20 6.45
CA SER A 46 20.81 -4.75 6.33
C SER A 46 19.52 -4.03 6.71
N CYS A 47 19.63 -2.74 7.05
CA CYS A 47 18.47 -1.87 7.25
C CYS A 47 17.57 -1.81 6.01
N GLY A 48 18.18 -1.81 4.81
CA GLY A 48 17.44 -1.83 3.54
C GLY A 48 16.61 -3.09 3.33
N ASP A 49 17.11 -4.27 3.75
CA ASP A 49 16.34 -5.52 3.68
C ASP A 49 15.13 -5.49 4.62
N PHE A 50 15.30 -4.89 5.82
CA PHE A 50 14.23 -4.69 6.78
C PHE A 50 13.16 -3.72 6.25
N GLU A 51 13.56 -2.54 5.76
CA GLU A 51 12.64 -1.56 5.17
C GLU A 51 11.89 -2.13 3.97
N PHE A 52 12.59 -2.86 3.10
CA PHE A 52 11.96 -3.54 1.97
C PHE A 52 10.94 -4.59 2.44
N ALA A 53 11.28 -5.39 3.45
CA ALA A 53 10.36 -6.39 4.00
C ALA A 53 9.13 -5.75 4.66
N GLU A 54 9.29 -4.63 5.36
CA GLU A 54 8.21 -3.85 5.95
C GLU A 54 7.25 -3.31 4.87
N ILE A 55 7.79 -2.73 3.79
CA ILE A 55 6.98 -2.26 2.66
C ILE A 55 6.26 -3.43 1.99
N ALA A 56 6.96 -4.55 1.76
CA ALA A 56 6.36 -5.72 1.12
C ALA A 56 5.22 -6.31 1.95
N LEU A 57 5.38 -6.37 3.27
CA LEU A 57 4.36 -6.85 4.19
C LEU A 57 3.16 -5.89 4.28
N SER A 58 3.43 -4.59 4.47
CA SER A 58 2.38 -3.58 4.58
C SER A 58 1.55 -3.42 3.30
N ALA A 59 2.16 -3.59 2.12
CA ALA A 59 1.48 -3.59 0.84
C ALA A 59 0.93 -4.97 0.42
N ALA A 60 1.05 -5.99 1.27
CA ALA A 60 0.62 -7.37 1.01
C ALA A 60 1.13 -7.91 -0.35
N LEU A 61 2.40 -7.64 -0.66
CA LEU A 61 3.01 -8.07 -1.91
C LEU A 61 3.10 -9.61 -1.96
N ASN A 62 2.71 -10.17 -3.11
CA ASN A 62 2.88 -11.59 -3.36
C ASN A 62 4.31 -11.89 -3.83
N LYS A 63 4.63 -13.18 -3.93
CA LYS A 63 5.95 -13.65 -4.40
C LYS A 63 6.36 -13.02 -5.74
N SER A 64 5.47 -12.99 -6.73
CA SER A 64 5.79 -12.42 -8.05
C SER A 64 6.08 -10.92 -8.00
N HIS A 65 5.38 -10.15 -7.16
CA HIS A 65 5.65 -8.72 -6.97
C HIS A 65 7.02 -8.51 -6.31
N ILE A 66 7.34 -9.30 -5.29
CA ILE A 66 8.64 -9.25 -4.58
C ILE A 66 9.79 -9.56 -5.55
N ASP A 67 9.70 -10.68 -6.27
CA ASP A 67 10.74 -11.10 -7.21
C ASP A 67 10.96 -10.05 -8.31
N SER A 68 9.88 -9.44 -8.80
CA SER A 68 9.94 -8.39 -9.84
C SER A 68 10.58 -7.09 -9.32
N LEU A 69 10.25 -6.68 -8.09
CA LEU A 69 10.83 -5.47 -7.47
C LEU A 69 12.32 -5.65 -7.17
N LEU A 70 12.71 -6.80 -6.62
CA LEU A 70 14.13 -7.12 -6.40
C LEU A 70 14.90 -7.16 -7.72
N GLY A 71 14.31 -7.72 -8.78
CA GLY A 71 14.85 -7.67 -10.13
C GLY A 71 15.07 -6.25 -10.61
N LEU A 72 14.07 -5.37 -10.48
CA LEU A 72 14.17 -3.96 -10.86
C LEU A 72 15.26 -3.22 -10.06
N ILE A 73 15.35 -3.41 -8.74
CA ILE A 73 16.41 -2.83 -7.91
C ILE A 73 17.79 -3.30 -8.38
N GLY A 74 17.91 -4.59 -8.72
CA GLY A 74 19.13 -5.15 -9.31
C GLY A 74 19.49 -4.55 -10.67
N HIS A 75 18.51 -4.22 -11.51
CA HIS A 75 18.75 -3.56 -12.80
C HIS A 75 19.21 -2.11 -12.60
N ILE A 76 18.61 -1.41 -11.63
CA ILE A 76 18.98 -0.04 -11.28
C ILE A 76 20.41 0.01 -10.72
N SER A 77 20.78 -0.93 -9.83
CA SER A 77 22.12 -0.97 -9.25
C SER A 77 23.22 -1.28 -10.27
N ARG A 78 22.88 -2.01 -11.35
CA ARG A 78 23.76 -2.23 -12.51
C ARG A 78 23.76 -1.09 -13.53
N GLY A 79 22.87 -0.10 -13.39
CA GLY A 79 22.73 1.02 -14.33
C GLY A 79 21.98 0.69 -15.63
N GLU A 80 21.29 -0.45 -15.69
CA GLU A 80 20.51 -0.89 -16.86
C GLU A 80 19.14 -0.19 -16.94
N SER A 81 18.65 0.32 -15.82
CA SER A 81 17.35 0.98 -15.71
C SER A 81 17.42 2.14 -14.72
N ARG A 82 16.42 3.04 -14.79
CA ARG A 82 16.28 4.15 -13.85
C ARG A 82 14.80 4.39 -13.56
N VAL A 83 14.44 4.36 -12.28
CA VAL A 83 13.16 4.88 -11.80
C VAL A 83 13.36 6.35 -11.46
N THR A 84 12.58 7.24 -12.08
CA THR A 84 12.69 8.69 -11.91
C THR A 84 11.63 9.27 -10.98
N PHE A 85 10.61 8.47 -10.62
CA PHE A 85 9.53 8.91 -9.75
C PHE A 85 10.04 9.17 -8.34
N THR A 86 9.67 10.32 -7.77
CA THR A 86 10.06 10.72 -6.42
C THR A 86 8.92 10.60 -5.41
N ASN A 87 7.67 10.53 -5.89
CA ASN A 87 6.47 10.47 -5.05
C ASN A 87 5.26 9.88 -5.82
N ASP A 88 4.20 9.55 -5.08
CA ASP A 88 2.95 9.00 -5.62
C ASP A 88 2.26 9.93 -6.65
N ASN A 89 2.34 11.25 -6.47
CA ASN A 89 1.71 12.21 -7.39
C ASN A 89 2.35 12.16 -8.79
N GLU A 90 3.66 11.96 -8.90
CA GLU A 90 4.32 11.77 -10.19
C GLU A 90 3.90 10.47 -10.87
N LEU A 91 3.78 9.39 -10.09
CA LEU A 91 3.29 8.10 -10.60
C LEU A 91 1.85 8.21 -11.11
N ARG A 92 0.96 8.85 -10.33
CA ARG A 92 -0.43 9.09 -10.75
C ARG A 92 -0.52 9.93 -12.01
N LYS A 93 0.24 11.02 -12.10
CA LYS A 93 0.30 11.85 -13.31
C LYS A 93 0.78 11.05 -14.52
N ALA A 94 1.78 10.18 -14.34
CA ALA A 94 2.23 9.31 -15.42
C ALA A 94 1.11 8.33 -15.86
N TRP A 95 0.35 7.78 -14.92
CA TRP A 95 -0.83 6.97 -15.24
C TRP A 95 -1.95 7.76 -15.90
N GLU A 96 -2.24 8.99 -15.45
CA GLU A 96 -3.22 9.87 -16.09
C GLU A 96 -2.82 10.19 -17.53
N HIS A 97 -1.55 10.54 -17.76
CA HIS A 97 -1.01 10.76 -19.11
C HIS A 97 -1.06 9.49 -19.96
N ALA A 98 -0.75 8.32 -19.40
CA ALA A 98 -0.86 7.06 -20.12
C ALA A 98 -2.32 6.72 -20.45
N THR A 99 -3.23 6.99 -19.53
CA THR A 99 -4.68 6.79 -19.73
C THR A 99 -5.22 7.74 -20.79
N ALA A 100 -4.70 8.97 -20.88
CA ALA A 100 -5.09 9.93 -21.92
C ALA A 100 -4.63 9.52 -23.34
N GLN A 101 -3.73 8.54 -23.47
CA GLN A 101 -3.31 8.00 -24.76
C GLN A 101 -4.19 6.85 -25.26
N VAL A 102 -5.17 6.43 -24.47
CA VAL A 102 -6.11 5.36 -24.83
C VAL A 102 -7.54 5.84 -24.66
N THR A 103 -8.46 5.28 -25.43
CA THR A 103 -9.90 5.60 -25.35
C THR A 103 -10.38 5.39 -23.92
N PRO A 104 -10.99 6.41 -23.28
CA PRO A 104 -11.48 6.29 -21.91
C PRO A 104 -12.81 5.56 -21.84
N PHE A 105 -13.11 4.98 -20.68
CA PHE A 105 -14.45 4.47 -20.38
C PHE A 105 -15.43 5.65 -20.24
N VAL A 106 -16.58 5.52 -20.89
CA VAL A 106 -17.67 6.50 -20.86
C VAL A 106 -18.84 5.94 -20.07
N LYS A 107 -19.33 6.72 -19.11
CA LYS A 107 -20.56 6.39 -18.35
C LYS A 107 -21.78 6.47 -19.26
N HIS A 108 -22.59 5.42 -19.24
CA HIS A 108 -23.84 5.29 -19.98
C HIS A 108 -24.94 4.77 -19.05
N ASP A 109 -26.05 5.50 -19.04
CA ASP A 109 -27.23 5.11 -18.27
C ASP A 109 -28.17 4.30 -19.16
N ILE A 110 -28.37 3.04 -18.80
CA ILE A 110 -29.31 2.16 -19.48
C ILE A 110 -30.63 2.20 -18.71
N THR A 111 -31.66 2.78 -19.33
CA THR A 111 -33.00 2.83 -18.75
C THR A 111 -33.84 1.67 -19.28
N VAL A 112 -34.29 0.78 -18.38
CA VAL A 112 -35.08 -0.40 -18.71
C VAL A 112 -36.42 -0.36 -17.96
N PRO A 113 -37.57 -0.46 -18.64
CA PRO A 113 -38.85 -0.57 -17.97
C PRO A 113 -39.02 -1.97 -17.37
N TYR A 114 -39.26 -2.03 -16.06
CA TYR A 114 -39.51 -3.28 -15.34
C TYR A 114 -40.67 -3.11 -14.37
N LYS A 115 -41.71 -3.96 -14.47
CA LYS A 115 -42.90 -3.92 -13.61
C LYS A 115 -43.57 -2.54 -13.47
N LYS A 116 -43.67 -1.79 -14.58
CA LYS A 116 -44.23 -0.42 -14.65
C LYS A 116 -43.38 0.66 -13.96
N GLU A 117 -42.16 0.34 -13.56
CA GLU A 117 -41.17 1.29 -13.05
C GLU A 117 -40.00 1.40 -14.03
N GLN A 118 -39.44 2.60 -14.18
CA GLN A 118 -38.20 2.80 -14.92
C GLN A 118 -37.02 2.50 -13.99
N ARG A 119 -36.14 1.57 -14.40
CA ARG A 119 -34.89 1.31 -13.69
C ARG A 119 -33.74 1.84 -14.51
N VAL A 120 -32.91 2.67 -13.89
CA VAL A 120 -31.70 3.22 -14.49
C VAL A 120 -30.51 2.42 -13.95
N TYR A 121 -29.70 1.90 -14.86
CA TYR A 121 -28.47 1.18 -14.56
C TYR A 121 -27.29 1.98 -15.09
N GLU A 122 -26.43 2.45 -14.19
CA GLU A 122 -25.17 3.09 -14.57
C GLU A 122 -24.20 2.00 -15.06
N THR A 123 -23.71 2.15 -16.29
CA THR A 123 -22.73 1.25 -16.90
C THR A 123 -21.55 2.04 -17.44
N HIS A 124 -20.35 1.48 -17.35
CA HIS A 124 -19.17 2.04 -17.98
C HIS A 124 -18.87 1.25 -19.25
N ALA A 125 -18.83 1.92 -20.40
CA ALA A 125 -18.58 1.30 -21.69
C ALA A 125 -17.46 2.03 -22.43
N LEU A 126 -16.67 1.29 -23.21
CA LEU A 126 -15.71 1.85 -24.16
C LEU A 126 -16.38 2.02 -25.52
N PRO A 127 -16.29 3.20 -26.16
CA PRO A 127 -16.68 3.36 -27.56
C PRO A 127 -15.85 2.40 -28.43
N LEU A 128 -16.49 1.35 -28.94
CA LEU A 128 -15.79 0.25 -29.64
C LEU A 128 -15.01 0.74 -30.87
N TRP A 129 -15.53 1.74 -31.57
CA TRP A 129 -14.88 2.27 -32.76
C TRP A 129 -13.60 3.03 -32.42
N ASP A 130 -13.65 3.95 -31.46
CA ASP A 130 -12.49 4.73 -31.04
C ASP A 130 -11.41 3.81 -30.45
N TRP A 131 -11.82 2.84 -29.63
CA TRP A 131 -10.93 1.82 -29.10
C TRP A 131 -10.27 0.99 -30.21
N ALA A 132 -11.03 0.58 -31.24
CA ALA A 132 -10.46 -0.13 -32.38
C ALA A 132 -9.43 0.72 -33.13
N LEU A 133 -9.69 2.03 -33.32
CA LEU A 133 -8.74 2.94 -33.96
C LEU A 133 -7.44 3.07 -33.15
N ASP A 134 -7.51 3.12 -31.81
CA ASP A 134 -6.32 3.14 -30.96
C ASP A 134 -5.47 1.88 -31.13
N LEU A 135 -6.10 0.71 -31.24
CA LEU A 135 -5.40 -0.55 -31.46
C LEU A 135 -4.71 -0.58 -32.83
N LEU A 136 -5.35 -0.01 -33.86
CA LEU A 136 -4.78 0.10 -35.20
C LEU A 136 -3.62 1.11 -35.27
N ALA A 137 -3.65 2.14 -34.44
CA ALA A 137 -2.57 3.11 -34.32
C ALA A 137 -1.36 2.57 -33.54
N ASN A 138 -1.53 1.49 -32.78
CA ASN A 138 -0.46 0.92 -31.99
C ASN A 138 0.53 0.12 -32.88
N PRO A 139 1.80 0.56 -33.03
CA PRO A 139 2.76 -0.06 -33.93
C PRO A 139 3.15 -1.48 -33.53
N LEU A 140 2.94 -1.87 -32.27
CA LEU A 140 3.19 -3.24 -31.80
C LEU A 140 2.03 -4.19 -32.12
N LEU A 141 0.81 -3.68 -32.25
CA LEU A 141 -0.38 -4.50 -32.49
C LEU A 141 -0.80 -4.50 -33.95
N ALA A 142 -0.66 -3.35 -34.64
CA ALA A 142 -1.03 -3.18 -36.04
C ALA A 142 -0.53 -4.29 -36.98
N PRO A 143 0.72 -4.81 -36.86
CA PRO A 143 1.21 -5.88 -37.74
C PRO A 143 0.52 -7.23 -37.55
N HIS A 144 -0.21 -7.42 -36.45
CA HIS A 144 -0.85 -8.69 -36.10
C HIS A 144 -2.36 -8.70 -36.38
N PHE A 145 -2.93 -7.59 -36.85
CA PHE A 145 -4.33 -7.56 -37.28
C PHE A 145 -4.51 -8.35 -38.57
N VAL A 146 -5.37 -9.38 -38.51
CA VAL A 146 -5.81 -10.13 -39.68
C VAL A 146 -7.07 -9.47 -40.21
N TRP A 147 -6.97 -8.93 -41.43
CA TRP A 147 -8.09 -8.34 -42.13
C TRP A 147 -8.71 -9.40 -43.04
N ASP A 148 -9.71 -10.11 -42.52
CA ASP A 148 -10.51 -11.00 -43.36
C ASP A 148 -11.43 -10.15 -44.23
N ALA A 149 -10.99 -9.88 -45.46
CA ALA A 149 -11.84 -9.34 -46.51
C ALA A 149 -12.51 -10.52 -47.23
N GLN A 150 -13.71 -10.92 -46.77
CA GLN A 150 -14.52 -11.92 -47.46
C GLN A 150 -15.99 -11.54 -47.51
#